data_AF-A0A0C9UEL1-F1
#
_entry.id   AF-A0A0C9UEL1-F1
#
_cell.length_a   1.000
_cell.length_b   1.000
_cell.length_c   1.000
_cell.angle_alpha   90.00
_cell.angle_beta   90.00
_cell.angle_gamma   90.00
#
_symmetry.space_group_name_H-M   'P 1'
#
loop_
_entity.id
_entity.type
_entity.pdbx_description
1 polymer ?
#
loop_
_entity_poly.entity_id
_entity_poly.type
_entity_poly.pdbx_seq_one_letter_code
_entity_poly.pdbx_strand_id
1 'polypeptide(L)'
;MTKATAPYMALLQGYRLSKVPLPSKIENLLQLIHTDGIYPDMRIINDIIEAYTSWGLYDKALNMYTVATLTSSTSPVNGITFRRMFILLRILHTNKHPLFHFLPMRTLFRDSLAFKIRSSATNFTATWNAALEGFMNVRDYAAAINVIDQFWIHKSLPDMITKDVVELGLLTHVRESLKEGTGWRIKFLGDGRNQRFSRRLQYIRLEIQKQGLEGHPATLQYLRELLFRALQAQLGHFASWGEAFTPTEKLAQQNQEKAEKAAKKAIEKAAMDMMPADESISAAEPVDESDNLWRNQRE
;
A
#
# COMPACT_ATOMS: atom_id res chain seq x y z
N MET A 1 12.48 -16.29 34.51
CA MET A 1 11.67 -17.16 33.62
C MET A 1 10.47 -16.35 33.15
N THR A 2 10.30 -16.15 31.85
CA THR A 2 9.08 -15.54 31.29
C THR A 2 7.94 -16.53 31.45
N LYS A 3 6.90 -16.18 32.20
CA LYS A 3 5.70 -17.02 32.32
C LYS A 3 5.07 -17.19 30.94
N ALA A 4 4.61 -18.39 30.63
CA ALA A 4 4.09 -18.70 29.30
C ALA A 4 2.74 -18.01 29.05
N THR A 5 2.63 -17.23 27.97
CA THR A 5 1.38 -16.56 27.56
C THR A 5 0.43 -17.48 26.77
N ALA A 6 0.93 -18.64 26.31
CA ALA A 6 0.20 -19.57 25.45
C ALA A 6 -1.14 -20.07 26.02
N PRO A 7 -1.28 -20.41 27.32
CA PRO A 7 -2.56 -20.85 27.86
C PRO A 7 -3.66 -19.78 27.77
N TYR A 8 -3.32 -18.52 28.04
CA TYR A 8 -4.29 -17.42 27.95
C TYR A 8 -4.70 -17.14 26.50
N MET A 9 -3.76 -17.24 25.55
CA MET A 9 -4.06 -17.12 24.12
C MET A 9 -5.02 -18.21 23.64
N ALA A 10 -4.84 -19.45 24.09
CA ALA A 10 -5.74 -20.55 23.75
C ALA A 10 -7.16 -20.32 24.29
N LEU A 11 -7.29 -19.87 25.54
CA LEU A 11 -8.58 -19.50 26.13
C LEU A 11 -9.24 -18.35 25.37
N LEU A 12 -8.48 -17.29 25.07
CA LEU A 12 -8.96 -16.12 24.35
C LEU A 12 -9.42 -16.48 22.93
N GLN A 13 -8.69 -17.36 22.24
CA GLN A 13 -9.10 -17.87 20.93
C GLN A 13 -10.42 -18.63 21.02
N GLY A 14 -10.59 -19.48 22.05
CA GLY A 14 -11.86 -20.17 22.33
C GLY A 14 -13.01 -19.19 22.58
N TYR A 15 -12.77 -18.13 23.37
CA TYR A 15 -13.78 -17.09 23.60
C TYR A 15 -14.12 -16.35 22.31
N ARG A 16 -13.13 -15.90 21.52
CA ARG A 16 -13.35 -15.16 20.26
C ARG A 16 -14.22 -15.93 19.27
N LEU A 17 -14.09 -17.26 19.22
CA LEU A 17 -14.88 -18.13 18.33
C LEU A 17 -16.31 -18.38 18.84
N SER A 18 -16.66 -17.94 20.05
CA SER A 18 -18.00 -18.03 20.59
C SER A 18 -18.98 -17.16 19.80
N LYS A 19 -20.12 -17.74 19.44
CA LYS A 19 -21.26 -17.01 18.83
C LYS A 19 -21.93 -16.05 19.80
N VAL A 20 -21.82 -16.31 21.11
CA VAL A 20 -22.39 -15.48 22.17
C VAL A 20 -21.30 -14.57 22.73
N PRO A 21 -21.55 -13.27 22.92
CA PRO A 21 -20.61 -12.38 23.59
C PRO A 21 -20.27 -12.85 25.01
N LEU A 22 -18.98 -12.98 25.33
CA LEU A 22 -18.49 -13.41 26.64
C LEU A 22 -17.56 -12.37 27.29
N PRO A 23 -17.99 -11.10 27.46
CA PRO A 23 -17.11 -10.04 27.97
C PRO A 23 -16.59 -10.33 29.38
N SER A 24 -17.41 -10.89 30.27
CA SER A 24 -16.99 -11.24 31.63
C SER A 24 -15.89 -12.31 31.65
N LYS A 25 -15.85 -13.21 30.67
CA LYS A 25 -14.78 -14.22 30.56
C LYS A 25 -13.46 -13.59 30.13
N ILE A 26 -13.50 -12.60 29.23
CA ILE A 26 -12.31 -11.82 28.86
C ILE A 26 -11.81 -10.97 30.02
N GLU A 27 -12.72 -10.33 30.76
CA GLU A 27 -12.36 -9.52 31.95
C GLU A 27 -11.72 -10.38 33.04
N ASN A 28 -12.31 -11.55 33.34
CA ASN A 28 -11.73 -12.51 34.28
C ASN A 28 -10.36 -13.02 33.79
N LEU A 29 -10.20 -13.23 32.47
CA LEU A 29 -8.92 -13.65 31.89
C LEU A 29 -7.85 -12.56 32.04
N LEU A 30 -8.20 -11.28 31.82
CA LEU A 30 -7.30 -10.15 32.04
C LEU A 30 -6.90 -10.02 33.52
N GLN A 31 -7.85 -10.21 34.43
CA GLN A 31 -7.57 -10.24 35.86
C GLN A 31 -6.62 -11.39 36.22
N LEU A 32 -6.82 -12.58 35.65
CA LEU A 32 -5.97 -13.73 35.87
C LEU A 32 -4.53 -13.49 35.37
N ILE A 33 -4.38 -12.95 34.16
CA ILE A 33 -3.08 -12.54 33.59
C ILE A 33 -2.36 -11.58 34.54
N HIS A 34 -3.09 -10.60 35.08
CA HIS A 34 -2.56 -9.63 36.05
C HIS A 34 -2.17 -10.27 37.38
N THR A 35 -3.01 -11.15 37.96
CA THR A 35 -2.68 -11.86 39.22
C THR A 35 -1.47 -12.78 39.06
N ASP A 36 -1.29 -13.32 37.85
CA ASP A 36 -0.10 -14.09 37.51
C ASP A 36 1.13 -13.20 37.25
N GLY A 37 1.03 -11.88 37.40
CA GLY A 37 2.15 -10.94 37.21
C GLY A 37 2.65 -10.91 35.77
N ILE A 38 1.77 -11.21 34.81
CA ILE A 38 2.06 -11.21 33.38
C ILE A 38 1.51 -9.93 32.78
N TYR A 39 2.31 -9.23 31.97
CA TYR A 39 1.82 -8.11 31.18
C TYR A 39 1.25 -8.64 29.85
N PRO A 40 0.00 -8.29 29.48
CA PRO A 40 -0.56 -8.67 28.20
C PRO A 40 0.29 -8.14 27.05
N ASP A 41 0.78 -9.02 26.19
CA ASP A 41 1.47 -8.59 24.98
C ASP A 41 0.46 -8.07 23.93
N MET A 42 0.98 -7.44 22.87
CA MET A 42 0.12 -6.90 21.81
C MET A 42 -0.68 -7.97 21.08
N ARG A 43 -0.32 -9.25 21.15
CA ARG A 43 -1.12 -10.33 20.54
C ARG A 43 -2.41 -10.56 21.33
N ILE A 44 -2.30 -10.66 22.66
CA ILE A 44 -3.46 -10.77 23.56
C ILE A 44 -4.38 -9.55 23.38
N ILE A 45 -3.81 -8.34 23.42
CA ILE A 45 -4.57 -7.09 23.27
C ILE A 45 -5.32 -7.05 21.93
N ASN A 46 -4.63 -7.39 20.84
CA ASN A 46 -5.25 -7.41 19.52
C ASN A 46 -6.44 -8.38 19.50
N ASP A 47 -6.27 -9.61 19.99
CA ASP A 47 -7.32 -10.63 20.01
C ASP A 47 -8.53 -10.26 20.87
N ILE A 48 -8.32 -9.50 21.94
CA ILE A 48 -9.41 -8.89 22.71
C ILE A 48 -10.14 -7.83 21.90
N ILE A 49 -9.42 -6.91 21.24
CA ILE A 49 -10.03 -5.87 20.38
C ILE A 49 -10.89 -6.51 19.28
N GLU A 50 -10.40 -7.56 18.64
CA GLU A 50 -11.16 -8.27 17.61
C GLU A 50 -12.38 -9.00 18.17
N ALA A 51 -12.27 -9.69 19.31
CA ALA A 51 -13.41 -10.34 19.95
C ALA A 51 -14.51 -9.33 20.32
N TYR A 52 -14.14 -8.20 20.91
CA TYR A 52 -15.12 -7.14 21.20
C TYR A 52 -15.72 -6.53 19.93
N THR A 53 -14.91 -6.35 18.88
CA THR A 53 -15.40 -5.85 17.59
C THR A 53 -16.40 -6.82 16.94
N SER A 54 -16.11 -8.13 16.94
CA SER A 54 -16.99 -9.14 16.35
C SER A 54 -18.30 -9.34 17.12
N TRP A 55 -18.30 -9.05 18.42
CA TRP A 55 -19.49 -9.06 19.28
C TRP A 55 -20.28 -7.75 19.29
N GLY A 56 -19.83 -6.72 18.56
CA GLY A 56 -20.49 -5.42 18.56
C GLY A 56 -20.26 -4.59 19.84
N LEU A 57 -19.33 -4.98 20.71
CA LEU A 57 -18.95 -4.27 21.94
C LEU A 57 -17.88 -3.20 21.61
N TYR A 58 -18.25 -2.26 20.75
CA TYR A 58 -17.30 -1.30 20.16
C TYR A 58 -16.67 -0.34 21.17
N ASP A 59 -17.40 0.03 22.22
CA ASP A 59 -16.92 0.81 23.35
C ASP A 59 -15.77 0.10 24.06
N LYS A 60 -15.90 -1.19 24.34
CA LYS A 60 -14.85 -2.01 24.97
C LYS A 60 -13.65 -2.18 24.04
N ALA A 61 -13.88 -2.37 22.73
CA ALA A 61 -12.80 -2.45 21.75
C ALA A 61 -11.98 -1.14 21.69
N LEU A 62 -12.66 0.02 21.64
CA LEU A 62 -12.02 1.33 21.68
C LEU A 62 -11.27 1.56 23.00
N ASN A 63 -11.89 1.22 24.14
CA ASN A 63 -11.24 1.35 25.44
C ASN A 63 -9.97 0.50 25.53
N MET A 64 -9.98 -0.73 25.01
CA MET A 64 -8.78 -1.58 24.96
C MET A 64 -7.68 -0.99 24.08
N TYR A 65 -8.03 -0.37 22.96
CA TYR A 65 -7.06 0.37 22.15
C TYR A 65 -6.48 1.57 22.92
N THR A 66 -7.31 2.34 23.61
CA THR A 66 -6.85 3.47 24.44
C THR A 66 -5.91 3.00 25.55
N VAL A 67 -6.28 1.96 26.29
CA VAL A 67 -5.40 1.35 27.30
C VAL A 67 -4.08 0.93 26.67
N ALA A 68 -4.12 0.22 25.53
CA ALA A 68 -2.91 -0.20 24.83
C ALA A 68 -2.01 0.99 24.48
N THR A 69 -2.56 2.09 23.94
CA THR A 69 -1.78 3.29 23.60
C THR A 69 -1.17 3.98 24.83
N LEU A 70 -1.84 3.96 25.98
CA LEU A 70 -1.36 4.59 27.22
C LEU A 70 -0.33 3.73 27.96
N THR A 71 -0.48 2.40 27.94
CA THR A 71 0.41 1.46 28.64
C THR A 71 1.63 1.04 27.79
N SER A 72 1.72 1.52 26.54
CA SER A 72 2.70 1.13 25.52
C SER A 72 4.18 1.42 25.83
N SER A 73 4.57 1.80 27.06
CA SER A 73 5.99 2.08 27.38
C SER A 73 6.90 0.87 27.11
N THR A 74 6.36 -0.35 27.19
CA THR A 74 7.11 -1.61 26.98
C THR A 74 6.84 -2.29 25.64
N SER A 75 5.67 -2.08 25.03
CA SER A 75 5.33 -2.63 23.71
C SER A 75 4.40 -1.69 22.95
N PRO A 76 4.90 -0.92 21.97
CA PRO A 76 4.07 0.01 21.23
C PRO A 76 3.02 -0.73 20.39
N VAL A 77 1.84 -0.12 20.28
CA VAL A 77 0.79 -0.47 19.32
C VAL A 77 1.40 -0.74 17.94
N ASN A 78 1.01 -1.85 17.31
CA ASN A 78 1.63 -2.33 16.07
C ASN A 78 0.69 -2.29 14.86
N GLY A 79 1.21 -2.65 13.68
CA GLY A 79 0.45 -2.63 12.41
C GLY A 79 -0.84 -3.46 12.44
N ILE A 80 -0.87 -4.57 13.19
CA ILE A 80 -2.07 -5.41 13.36
C ILE A 80 -3.13 -4.63 14.15
N THR A 81 -2.73 -3.94 15.21
CA THR A 81 -3.65 -3.12 16.00
C THR A 81 -4.26 -2.02 15.14
N PHE A 82 -3.46 -1.25 14.41
CA PHE A 82 -3.97 -0.22 13.49
C PHE A 82 -4.94 -0.79 12.46
N ARG A 83 -4.62 -1.96 11.87
CA ARG A 83 -5.52 -2.64 10.92
C ARG A 83 -6.88 -2.94 11.55
N ARG A 84 -6.91 -3.51 12.76
CA ARG A 84 -8.15 -3.82 13.48
C ARG A 84 -8.95 -2.55 13.78
N MET A 85 -8.28 -1.45 14.13
CA MET A 85 -8.94 -0.17 14.39
C MET A 85 -9.54 0.47 13.13
N PHE A 86 -8.88 0.38 11.97
CA PHE A 86 -9.49 0.84 10.71
C PHE A 86 -10.74 0.03 10.34
N ILE A 87 -10.70 -1.29 10.53
CA ILE A 87 -11.86 -2.16 10.33
C ILE A 87 -13.01 -1.76 11.27
N LEU A 88 -12.71 -1.53 12.55
CA LEU A 88 -13.69 -1.07 13.54
C LEU A 88 -14.31 0.27 13.13
N LEU A 89 -13.51 1.28 12.79
CA LEU A 89 -14.00 2.59 12.37
C LEU A 89 -14.86 2.51 11.10
N ARG A 90 -14.52 1.63 10.17
CA ARG A 90 -15.34 1.37 8.98
C ARG A 90 -16.71 0.80 9.37
N ILE A 91 -16.75 -0.19 10.25
CA ILE A 91 -18.01 -0.77 10.75
C ILE A 91 -18.86 0.31 11.44
N LEU A 92 -18.25 1.12 12.31
CA LEU A 92 -18.92 2.21 13.00
C LEU A 92 -19.51 3.23 12.01
N HIS A 93 -18.76 3.61 10.97
CA HIS A 93 -19.25 4.51 9.93
C HIS A 93 -20.43 3.92 9.16
N THR A 94 -20.30 2.69 8.66
CA THR A 94 -21.35 2.01 7.90
C THR A 94 -22.65 1.89 8.70
N ASN A 95 -22.54 1.64 10.01
CA ASN A 95 -23.67 1.54 10.91
C ASN A 95 -24.14 2.91 11.47
N LYS A 96 -23.53 4.02 11.04
CA LYS A 96 -23.78 5.39 11.56
C LYS A 96 -23.71 5.45 13.10
N HIS A 97 -22.81 4.67 13.69
CA HIS A 97 -22.67 4.56 15.13
C HIS A 97 -22.01 5.81 15.73
N PRO A 98 -22.50 6.37 16.84
CA PRO A 98 -22.01 7.65 17.39
C PRO A 98 -20.53 7.63 17.78
N LEU A 99 -20.00 6.45 18.17
CA LEU A 99 -18.59 6.28 18.50
C LEU A 99 -17.62 6.50 17.33
N PHE A 100 -18.09 6.60 16.08
CA PHE A 100 -17.24 6.88 14.93
C PHE A 100 -16.42 8.18 15.10
N HIS A 101 -16.98 9.19 15.79
CA HIS A 101 -16.31 10.47 16.01
C HIS A 101 -15.27 10.45 17.14
N PHE A 102 -15.23 9.39 17.96
CA PHE A 102 -14.32 9.29 19.11
C PHE A 102 -12.85 9.19 18.69
N LEU A 103 -12.58 8.53 17.56
CA LEU A 103 -11.23 8.33 17.04
C LEU A 103 -11.19 8.68 15.54
N PRO A 104 -10.82 9.92 15.17
CA PRO A 104 -10.78 10.35 13.78
C PRO A 104 -9.84 9.47 12.93
N MET A 105 -10.33 8.98 11.80
CA MET A 105 -9.59 8.06 10.93
C MET A 105 -8.25 8.64 10.44
N ARG A 106 -8.20 9.96 10.17
CA ARG A 106 -6.95 10.65 9.81
C ARG A 106 -5.92 10.66 10.94
N THR A 107 -6.36 10.81 12.19
CA THR A 107 -5.49 10.74 13.38
C THR A 107 -4.90 9.34 13.52
N LEU A 108 -5.75 8.31 13.43
CA LEU A 108 -5.31 6.92 13.46
C LEU A 108 -4.29 6.60 12.35
N PHE A 109 -4.52 7.13 11.14
CA PHE A 109 -3.58 6.96 10.03
C PHE A 109 -2.24 7.63 10.29
N ARG A 110 -2.23 8.90 10.73
CA ARG A 110 -1.01 9.60 11.12
C ARG A 110 -0.21 8.82 12.17
N ASP A 111 -0.89 8.32 13.20
CA ASP A 111 -0.26 7.57 14.29
C ASP A 111 0.32 6.23 13.77
N SER A 112 -0.36 5.59 12.81
CA SER A 112 0.13 4.39 12.13
C SER A 112 1.40 4.63 11.30
N LEU A 113 1.52 5.80 10.67
CA LEU A 113 2.74 6.20 9.94
C LEU A 113 3.90 6.47 10.88
N ALA A 114 3.64 7.18 11.99
CA ALA A 114 4.63 7.40 13.02
C ALA A 114 5.15 6.08 13.63
N PHE A 115 4.29 5.07 13.75
CA PHE A 115 4.72 3.72 14.11
C PHE A 115 5.58 3.08 13.01
N LYS A 116 5.12 3.06 11.76
CA LYS A 116 5.84 2.45 10.63
C LYS A 116 7.25 3.02 10.46
N ILE A 117 7.42 4.33 10.61
CA ILE A 117 8.72 5.01 10.53
C ILE A 117 9.65 4.55 11.68
N ARG A 118 9.13 4.39 12.89
CA ARG A 118 9.92 3.99 14.07
C ARG A 118 10.28 2.50 14.08
N SER A 119 9.38 1.63 13.63
CA SER A 119 9.50 0.19 13.83
C SER A 119 10.17 -0.54 12.66
N SER A 120 10.40 0.13 11.53
CA SER A 120 10.89 -0.48 10.28
C SER A 120 10.11 -1.75 9.85
N ALA A 121 8.84 -1.88 10.25
CA ALA A 121 8.07 -3.11 10.05
C ALA A 121 7.89 -3.39 8.56
N THR A 122 8.28 -4.56 8.06
CA THR A 122 8.38 -4.83 6.62
C THR A 122 7.04 -5.16 5.94
N ASN A 123 5.96 -5.39 6.70
CA ASN A 123 4.65 -5.72 6.13
C ASN A 123 3.54 -4.81 6.70
N PHE A 124 3.24 -3.74 5.98
CA PHE A 124 2.19 -2.77 6.34
C PHE A 124 1.06 -2.68 5.29
N THR A 125 1.16 -3.45 4.20
CA THR A 125 0.19 -3.48 3.10
C THR A 125 -1.23 -3.75 3.61
N ALA A 126 -1.41 -4.76 4.46
CA ALA A 126 -2.73 -5.09 5.01
C ALA A 126 -3.32 -3.96 5.88
N THR A 127 -2.46 -3.19 6.58
CA THR A 127 -2.89 -2.04 7.39
C THR A 127 -3.27 -0.86 6.51
N TRP A 128 -2.49 -0.58 5.46
CA TRP A 128 -2.83 0.46 4.49
C TRP A 128 -4.06 0.11 3.67
N ASN A 129 -4.28 -1.15 3.30
CA ASN A 129 -5.52 -1.57 2.65
C ASN A 129 -6.75 -1.32 3.53
N ALA A 130 -6.65 -1.63 4.83
CA ALA A 130 -7.73 -1.32 5.77
C ALA A 130 -7.96 0.19 5.93
N ALA A 131 -6.89 0.99 5.97
CA ALA A 131 -6.99 2.45 6.01
C ALA A 131 -7.64 3.02 4.74
N LEU A 132 -7.19 2.55 3.58
CA LEU A 132 -7.71 2.92 2.26
C LEU A 132 -9.19 2.57 2.16
N GLU A 133 -9.59 1.37 2.58
CA GLU A 133 -10.99 0.94 2.60
C GLU A 133 -11.84 1.83 3.51
N GLY A 134 -11.31 2.19 4.69
CA GLY A 134 -11.94 3.16 5.58
C GLY A 134 -12.16 4.52 4.93
N PHE A 135 -11.12 5.10 4.32
CA PHE A 135 -11.20 6.42 3.67
C PHE A 135 -12.12 6.42 2.44
N MET A 136 -12.11 5.33 1.66
CA MET A 136 -13.03 5.15 0.55
C MET A 136 -14.48 5.10 1.01
N ASN A 137 -14.78 4.43 2.14
CA ASN A 137 -16.12 4.33 2.70
C ASN A 137 -16.67 5.68 3.18
N VAL A 138 -15.81 6.54 3.74
CA VAL A 138 -16.19 7.90 4.19
C VAL A 138 -16.09 8.95 3.07
N ARG A 139 -15.76 8.52 1.83
CA ARG A 139 -15.52 9.39 0.67
C ARG A 139 -14.46 10.49 0.94
N ASP A 140 -13.42 10.16 1.71
CA ASP A 140 -12.27 11.05 1.96
C ASP A 140 -11.14 10.76 0.96
N TYR A 141 -11.33 11.19 -0.29
CA TYR A 141 -10.38 10.89 -1.37
C TYR A 141 -9.01 11.52 -1.17
N ALA A 142 -8.93 12.67 -0.49
CA ALA A 142 -7.64 13.29 -0.17
C ALA A 142 -6.81 12.39 0.77
N ALA A 143 -7.44 11.82 1.81
CA ALA A 143 -6.75 10.87 2.67
C ALA A 143 -6.43 9.55 1.95
N ALA A 144 -7.32 9.05 1.09
CA ALA A 144 -7.06 7.86 0.27
C ALA A 144 -5.83 8.03 -0.64
N ILE A 145 -5.67 9.20 -1.28
CA ILE A 145 -4.46 9.53 -2.08
C ILE A 145 -3.21 9.45 -1.21
N ASN A 146 -3.25 10.04 -0.01
CA ASN A 146 -2.12 9.98 0.92
C ASN A 146 -1.75 8.52 1.26
N VAL A 147 -2.72 7.60 1.40
CA VAL A 147 -2.43 6.17 1.60
C VAL A 147 -1.70 5.57 0.39
N ILE A 148 -2.17 5.84 -0.83
CA ILE A 148 -1.50 5.36 -2.06
C ILE A 148 -0.07 5.90 -2.17
N ASP A 149 0.16 7.17 -1.81
CA ASP A 149 1.50 7.75 -1.82
C ASP A 149 2.43 7.07 -0.79
N GLN A 150 1.90 6.54 0.33
CA GLN A 150 2.72 5.77 1.29
C GLN A 150 3.24 4.46 0.72
N PHE A 151 2.49 3.77 -0.15
CA PHE A 151 3.00 2.59 -0.85
C PHE A 151 4.25 2.94 -1.66
N TRP A 152 4.23 4.07 -2.36
CA TRP A 152 5.37 4.55 -3.13
C TRP A 152 6.56 4.92 -2.23
N ILE A 153 6.33 5.78 -1.23
CA ILE A 153 7.38 6.29 -0.33
C ILE A 153 8.11 5.14 0.37
N HIS A 154 7.38 4.12 0.80
CA HIS A 154 7.93 2.98 1.51
C HIS A 154 8.25 1.78 0.60
N LYS A 155 8.25 1.97 -0.73
CA LYS A 155 8.55 0.92 -1.72
C LYS A 155 7.79 -0.38 -1.48
N SER A 156 6.55 -0.27 -1.00
CA SER A 156 5.67 -1.40 -0.79
C SER A 156 4.79 -1.57 -2.02
N LEU A 157 4.62 -2.81 -2.44
CA LEU A 157 3.87 -3.11 -3.64
C LEU A 157 2.36 -3.16 -3.30
N PRO A 158 1.50 -2.48 -4.07
CA PRO A 158 0.06 -2.67 -3.95
C PRO A 158 -0.30 -4.10 -4.40
N ASP A 159 -1.16 -4.76 -3.65
CA ASP A 159 -1.72 -6.06 -4.00
C ASP A 159 -3.08 -5.91 -4.70
N MET A 160 -3.66 -7.04 -5.11
CA MET A 160 -5.00 -7.07 -5.72
C MET A 160 -6.08 -6.48 -4.81
N ILE A 161 -5.94 -6.65 -3.49
CA ILE A 161 -6.86 -6.07 -2.50
C ILE A 161 -6.81 -4.54 -2.58
N THR A 162 -5.61 -3.95 -2.69
CA THR A 162 -5.42 -2.49 -2.81
C THR A 162 -6.23 -1.94 -3.99
N LYS A 163 -6.14 -2.61 -5.14
CA LYS A 163 -6.86 -2.24 -6.35
C LYS A 163 -8.37 -2.39 -6.20
N ASP A 164 -8.82 -3.54 -5.69
CA ASP A 164 -10.25 -3.83 -5.51
C ASP A 164 -10.91 -2.82 -4.58
N VAL A 165 -10.25 -2.43 -3.50
CA VAL A 165 -10.74 -1.40 -2.57
C VAL A 165 -11.02 -0.08 -3.29
N VAL A 166 -10.11 0.38 -4.15
CA VAL A 166 -10.28 1.63 -4.90
C VAL A 166 -11.36 1.49 -5.96
N GLU A 167 -11.27 0.46 -6.81
CA GLU A 167 -12.19 0.28 -7.94
C GLU A 167 -13.63 0.04 -7.47
N LEU A 168 -13.83 -0.83 -6.47
CA LEU A 168 -15.16 -1.10 -5.90
C LEU A 168 -15.70 0.09 -5.10
N GLY A 169 -14.84 0.79 -4.36
CA GLY A 169 -15.23 2.00 -3.62
C GLY A 169 -15.74 3.10 -4.56
N LEU A 170 -15.02 3.37 -5.65
CA LEU A 170 -15.43 4.34 -6.66
C LEU A 170 -16.70 3.90 -7.40
N LEU A 171 -16.80 2.63 -7.78
CA LEU A 171 -17.99 2.09 -8.44
C LEU A 171 -19.23 2.21 -7.54
N THR A 172 -19.07 1.99 -6.24
CA THR A 172 -20.14 2.15 -5.24
C THR A 172 -20.60 3.61 -5.18
N HIS A 173 -19.68 4.57 -5.08
CA HIS A 173 -20.05 6.00 -5.09
C HIS A 173 -20.69 6.44 -6.42
N VAL A 174 -20.24 5.92 -7.56
CA VAL A 174 -20.91 6.17 -8.86
C VAL A 174 -22.37 5.69 -8.81
N ARG A 175 -22.63 4.51 -8.25
CA ARG A 175 -24.00 3.96 -8.13
C ARG A 175 -24.86 4.75 -7.16
N GLU A 176 -24.28 5.20 -6.05
CA GLU A 176 -25.00 6.01 -5.05
C GLU A 176 -25.31 7.41 -5.57
N SER A 177 -24.33 8.09 -6.18
CA SER A 177 -24.54 9.41 -6.82
C SER A 177 -25.59 9.38 -7.93
N LEU A 178 -25.76 8.24 -8.61
CA LEU A 178 -26.86 8.04 -9.56
C LEU A 178 -28.23 8.02 -8.90
N LYS A 179 -28.35 7.42 -7.72
CA LYS A 179 -29.60 7.39 -6.95
C LYS A 179 -29.91 8.75 -6.33
N GLU A 180 -28.87 9.44 -5.86
CA GLU A 180 -28.97 10.74 -5.19
C GLU A 180 -29.12 11.93 -6.16
N GLY A 181 -28.76 11.77 -7.45
CA GLY A 181 -28.85 12.82 -8.45
C GLY A 181 -27.80 13.94 -8.30
N THR A 182 -26.69 13.70 -7.61
CA THR A 182 -25.70 14.75 -7.24
C THR A 182 -24.88 15.31 -8.40
N GLY A 183 -25.00 14.75 -9.61
CA GLY A 183 -24.15 15.10 -10.75
C GLY A 183 -22.67 14.72 -10.58
N TRP A 184 -22.27 14.15 -9.44
CA TRP A 184 -20.89 13.76 -9.14
C TRP A 184 -20.33 12.80 -10.20
N ARG A 185 -21.15 11.83 -10.65
CA ARG A 185 -20.79 10.91 -11.74
C ARG A 185 -20.40 11.65 -13.01
N ILE A 186 -21.14 12.68 -13.41
CA ILE A 186 -20.87 13.43 -14.65
C ILE A 186 -19.53 14.15 -14.52
N LYS A 187 -19.26 14.73 -13.34
CA LYS A 187 -17.99 15.39 -13.03
C LYS A 187 -16.81 14.42 -12.98
N PHE A 188 -17.00 13.23 -12.43
CA PHE A 188 -15.97 12.19 -12.31
C PHE A 188 -15.67 11.50 -13.66
N LEU A 189 -16.70 11.11 -14.40
CA LEU A 189 -16.57 10.41 -15.68
C LEU A 189 -16.33 11.37 -16.86
N GLY A 190 -16.68 12.65 -16.72
CA GLY A 190 -16.70 13.65 -17.79
C GLY A 190 -18.04 13.74 -18.53
N ASP A 191 -18.29 14.88 -19.18
CA ASP A 191 -19.58 15.28 -19.77
C ASP A 191 -19.89 14.71 -21.17
N GLY A 192 -19.49 13.48 -21.48
CA GLY A 192 -19.90 12.93 -22.77
C GLY A 192 -19.33 11.59 -23.12
N ARG A 193 -20.17 10.77 -23.77
CA ARG A 193 -19.93 9.83 -24.90
C ARG A 193 -18.54 9.15 -25.03
N ASN A 194 -17.77 9.05 -23.96
CA ASN A 194 -16.42 8.54 -23.97
C ASN A 194 -16.46 7.04 -23.71
N GLN A 195 -16.86 6.29 -24.75
CA GLN A 195 -16.45 4.89 -24.89
C GLN A 195 -14.92 4.73 -24.69
N ARG A 196 -14.14 5.80 -24.90
CA ARG A 196 -12.70 5.87 -24.61
C ARG A 196 -12.35 5.71 -23.14
N PHE A 197 -13.20 6.10 -22.18
CA PHE A 197 -12.95 5.91 -20.74
C PHE A 197 -13.02 4.43 -20.37
N SER A 198 -14.13 3.76 -20.74
CA SER A 198 -14.24 2.30 -20.58
C SER A 198 -13.09 1.61 -21.29
N ARG A 199 -12.74 2.00 -22.54
CA ARG A 199 -11.63 1.39 -23.28
C ARG A 199 -10.25 1.64 -22.66
N ARG A 200 -9.96 2.83 -22.11
CA ARG A 200 -8.64 3.16 -21.54
C ARG A 200 -8.46 2.56 -20.14
N LEU A 201 -9.50 2.58 -19.31
CA LEU A 201 -9.52 1.80 -18.07
C LEU A 201 -9.39 0.31 -18.34
N GLN A 202 -10.17 -0.20 -19.29
CA GLN A 202 -10.11 -1.59 -19.69
C GLN A 202 -8.74 -1.93 -20.29
N TYR A 203 -8.11 -1.04 -21.05
CA TYR A 203 -6.75 -1.20 -21.56
C TYR A 203 -5.71 -1.24 -20.45
N ILE A 204 -5.68 -0.25 -19.54
CA ILE A 204 -4.74 -0.25 -18.40
C ILE A 204 -4.96 -1.49 -17.52
N ARG A 205 -6.22 -1.84 -17.26
CA ARG A 205 -6.59 -3.06 -16.54
C ARG A 205 -6.08 -4.31 -17.25
N LEU A 206 -6.29 -4.41 -18.56
CA LEU A 206 -5.83 -5.53 -19.39
C LEU A 206 -4.31 -5.58 -19.46
N GLU A 207 -3.61 -4.44 -19.49
CA GLU A 207 -2.16 -4.38 -19.55
C GLU A 207 -1.53 -4.82 -18.22
N ILE A 208 -2.06 -4.33 -17.09
CA ILE A 208 -1.65 -4.78 -15.75
C ILE A 208 -1.89 -6.29 -15.60
N GLN A 209 -3.04 -6.79 -16.07
CA GLN A 209 -3.36 -8.23 -16.02
C GLN A 209 -2.46 -9.07 -16.94
N LYS A 210 -2.24 -8.63 -18.18
CA LYS A 210 -1.42 -9.35 -19.18
C LYS A 210 0.03 -9.46 -18.74
N GLN A 211 0.57 -8.40 -18.14
CA GLN A 211 1.97 -8.35 -17.78
C GLN A 211 2.26 -8.93 -16.39
N GLY A 212 1.25 -9.46 -15.69
CA GLY A 212 1.41 -9.97 -14.31
C GLY A 212 1.96 -8.90 -13.36
N LEU A 213 1.69 -7.63 -13.65
CA LEU A 213 2.27 -6.46 -12.98
C LEU A 213 1.61 -6.15 -11.63
N GLU A 214 1.17 -7.18 -10.92
CA GLU A 214 0.76 -7.05 -9.53
C GLU A 214 1.95 -6.48 -8.73
N GLY A 215 1.77 -5.29 -8.18
CA GLY A 215 2.83 -4.54 -7.51
C GLY A 215 3.59 -3.51 -8.35
N HIS A 216 3.37 -3.39 -9.66
CA HIS A 216 4.15 -2.46 -10.48
C HIS A 216 3.87 -0.97 -10.13
N PRO A 217 4.88 -0.07 -10.21
CA PRO A 217 4.71 1.37 -10.01
C PRO A 217 3.55 1.99 -10.84
N ALA A 218 3.32 1.46 -12.04
CA ALA A 218 2.20 1.88 -12.90
C ALA A 218 0.82 1.66 -12.25
N THR A 219 0.68 0.62 -11.43
CA THR A 219 -0.56 0.34 -10.68
C THR A 219 -0.81 1.43 -9.65
N LEU A 220 0.21 1.87 -8.89
CA LEU A 220 0.06 2.97 -7.94
C LEU A 220 -0.31 4.28 -8.63
N GLN A 221 0.34 4.59 -9.76
CA GLN A 221 0.03 5.78 -10.54
C GLN A 221 -1.42 5.77 -11.06
N TYR A 222 -1.87 4.61 -11.55
CA TYR A 222 -3.25 4.42 -11.98
C TYR A 222 -4.25 4.63 -10.84
N LEU A 223 -4.04 4.01 -9.68
CA LEU A 223 -4.94 4.16 -8.52
C LEU A 223 -4.96 5.62 -8.02
N ARG A 224 -3.80 6.27 -7.96
CA ARG A 224 -3.67 7.67 -7.57
C ARG A 224 -4.46 8.60 -8.50
N GLU A 225 -4.36 8.39 -9.81
CA GLU A 225 -5.09 9.17 -10.82
C GLU A 225 -6.61 9.03 -10.66
N LEU A 226 -7.11 7.81 -10.39
CA LEU A 226 -8.53 7.59 -10.13
C LEU A 226 -9.02 8.37 -8.91
N LEU A 227 -8.26 8.31 -7.81
CA LEU A 227 -8.62 9.01 -6.57
C LEU A 227 -8.54 10.54 -6.73
N PHE A 228 -7.55 11.05 -7.47
CA PHE A 228 -7.43 12.48 -7.75
C PHE A 228 -8.65 13.02 -8.51
N ARG A 229 -9.15 12.28 -9.49
CA ARG A 229 -10.39 12.64 -10.20
C ARG A 229 -11.62 12.58 -9.32
N ALA A 230 -11.69 11.57 -8.45
CA ALA A 230 -12.77 11.44 -7.50
C ALA A 230 -12.82 12.66 -6.56
N LEU A 231 -11.64 13.12 -6.12
CA LEU A 231 -11.48 14.36 -5.35
C LEU A 231 -11.90 15.60 -6.16
N GLN A 232 -11.44 15.76 -7.40
CA GLN A 232 -11.85 16.88 -8.27
C GLN A 232 -13.37 16.94 -8.45
N ALA A 233 -14.01 15.79 -8.69
CA ALA A 233 -15.46 15.68 -8.82
C ALA A 233 -16.18 16.03 -7.52
N GLN A 234 -15.64 15.64 -6.36
CA GLN A 234 -16.17 16.00 -5.04
C GLN A 234 -16.07 17.50 -4.76
N LEU A 235 -15.00 18.15 -5.23
CA LEU A 235 -14.83 19.61 -5.18
C LEU A 235 -15.67 20.35 -6.24
N GLY A 236 -16.39 19.62 -7.09
CA GLY A 236 -17.30 20.18 -8.07
C GLY A 236 -16.67 20.51 -9.42
N HIS A 237 -15.39 20.18 -9.63
CA HIS A 237 -14.69 20.34 -10.91
C HIS A 237 -14.97 19.16 -11.85
N PHE A 238 -14.97 19.42 -13.16
CA PHE A 238 -14.93 18.36 -14.16
C PHE A 238 -13.53 17.76 -14.21
N ALA A 239 -13.44 16.45 -14.04
CA ALA A 239 -12.18 15.74 -14.21
C ALA A 239 -11.81 15.71 -15.71
N SER A 240 -10.85 16.53 -16.15
CA SER A 240 -10.33 16.48 -17.51
C SER A 240 -9.45 15.23 -17.66
N TRP A 241 -9.71 14.39 -18.68
CA TRP A 241 -8.85 13.25 -19.01
C TRP A 241 -7.70 13.70 -19.90
N GLY A 242 -6.63 14.24 -19.31
CA GLY A 242 -5.42 14.57 -20.09
C GLY A 242 -4.48 15.66 -19.57
N GLU A 243 -4.83 16.37 -18.50
CA GLU A 243 -3.99 17.47 -17.97
C GLU A 243 -3.33 17.17 -16.62
N ALA A 244 -3.68 16.07 -15.96
CA ALA A 244 -3.08 15.70 -14.66
C ALA A 244 -1.59 15.31 -14.78
N PHE A 245 -1.12 14.92 -15.97
CA PHE A 245 0.29 15.11 -16.33
C PHE A 245 0.51 16.59 -16.54
N THR A 246 0.74 17.30 -15.45
CA THR A 246 1.05 18.72 -15.48
C THR A 246 2.19 18.97 -16.49
N PRO A 247 2.27 20.18 -17.08
CA PRO A 247 3.45 20.60 -17.84
C PRO A 247 4.76 20.26 -17.12
N THR A 248 4.79 20.30 -15.79
CA THR A 248 5.89 19.89 -14.92
C THR A 248 6.27 18.41 -14.98
N GLU A 249 5.32 17.48 -15.05
CA GLU A 249 5.65 16.04 -15.17
C GLU A 249 6.08 15.68 -16.59
N LYS A 250 5.44 16.27 -17.61
CA LYS A 250 5.92 16.17 -18.99
C LYS A 250 7.31 16.78 -19.14
N LEU A 251 7.57 17.91 -18.50
CA LEU A 251 8.88 18.55 -18.48
C LEU A 251 9.89 17.72 -17.69
N ALA A 252 9.50 17.12 -16.56
CA ALA A 252 10.36 16.22 -15.79
C ALA A 252 10.72 14.97 -16.59
N GLN A 253 9.76 14.36 -17.29
CA GLN A 253 9.97 13.22 -18.15
C GLN A 253 10.84 13.58 -19.36
N GLN A 254 10.60 14.73 -20.00
CA GLN A 254 11.46 15.25 -21.07
C GLN A 254 12.88 15.54 -20.57
N ASN A 255 13.03 16.08 -19.37
CA ASN A 255 14.33 16.36 -18.76
C ASN A 255 15.06 15.06 -18.41
N GLN A 256 14.35 14.03 -17.93
CA GLN A 256 14.90 12.71 -17.67
C GLN A 256 15.38 12.04 -18.96
N GLU A 257 14.54 11.99 -20.00
CA GLU A 257 14.93 11.45 -21.32
C GLU A 257 16.12 12.20 -21.91
N LYS A 258 16.17 13.53 -21.73
CA LYS A 258 17.30 14.36 -22.18
C LYS A 258 18.57 14.05 -21.39
N ALA A 259 18.47 13.82 -20.09
CA ALA A 259 19.59 13.43 -19.23
C ALA A 259 20.12 12.03 -19.58
N GLU A 260 19.23 11.05 -19.80
CA GLU A 260 19.61 9.69 -20.21
C GLU A 260 20.30 9.67 -21.58
N LYS A 261 19.77 10.42 -22.56
CA LYS A 261 20.43 10.58 -23.87
C LYS A 261 21.79 11.25 -23.75
N ALA A 262 21.92 12.27 -22.89
CA ALA A 262 23.20 12.94 -22.65
C ALA A 262 24.22 11.99 -21.98
N ALA A 263 23.79 11.20 -20.99
CA ALA A 263 24.64 10.20 -20.34
C ALA A 263 25.11 9.13 -21.34
N LYS A 264 24.22 8.61 -22.18
CA LYS A 264 24.57 7.63 -23.22
C LYS A 264 25.60 8.19 -24.20
N LYS A 265 25.41 9.43 -24.67
CA LYS A 265 26.35 10.10 -25.58
C LYS A 265 27.72 10.36 -24.92
N ALA A 266 27.74 10.66 -23.62
CA ALA A 266 28.99 10.81 -22.88
C ALA A 266 29.77 9.49 -22.75
N ILE A 267 29.07 8.37 -22.52
CA ILE A 267 29.67 7.04 -22.48
C ILE A 267 30.22 6.64 -23.86
N GLU A 268 29.45 6.85 -24.94
CA GLU A 268 29.90 6.57 -26.32
C GLU A 268 31.15 7.40 -26.67
N LYS A 269 31.18 8.68 -26.29
CA LYS A 269 32.35 9.54 -26.50
C LYS A 269 33.57 9.05 -25.72
N ALA A 270 33.40 8.74 -24.43
CA ALA A 270 34.50 8.22 -23.61
C ALA A 270 35.05 6.88 -24.16
N ALA A 271 34.17 6.02 -24.68
CA ALA A 271 34.58 4.78 -25.34
C ALA A 271 35.40 5.04 -26.61
N MET A 272 35.01 6.02 -27.44
CA MET A 272 35.79 6.42 -28.62
C MET A 272 37.15 7.03 -28.25
N ASP A 273 37.20 7.88 -27.22
CA ASP A 273 38.45 8.51 -26.75
C ASP A 273 39.41 7.47 -26.12
N MET A 274 38.89 6.33 -25.64
CA MET A 274 39.67 5.21 -25.10
C MET A 274 40.02 4.15 -26.14
N MET A 275 39.49 4.21 -27.37
CA MET A 275 40.00 3.37 -28.44
C MET A 275 41.41 3.85 -28.76
N PRO A 276 42.45 3.02 -28.56
CA PRO A 276 43.80 3.40 -28.90
C PRO A 276 43.79 3.84 -30.37
N ALA A 277 44.35 5.03 -30.64
CA ALA A 277 44.57 5.48 -32.00
C ALA A 277 45.33 4.35 -32.69
N ASP A 278 44.70 3.77 -33.71
CA ASP A 278 45.13 2.61 -34.47
C ASP A 278 46.64 2.74 -34.73
N GLU A 279 47.44 2.17 -33.83
CA GLU A 279 48.87 2.02 -34.03
C GLU A 279 48.92 1.02 -35.15
N SER A 280 49.07 1.55 -36.37
CA SER A 280 49.26 0.81 -37.60
C SER A 280 50.09 -0.42 -37.29
N ILE A 281 49.41 -1.56 -37.15
CA ILE A 281 50.04 -2.86 -36.99
C ILE A 281 50.74 -3.06 -38.32
N SER A 282 52.01 -2.68 -38.34
CA SER A 282 52.95 -3.04 -39.39
C SER A 282 52.78 -4.54 -39.58
N ALA A 283 52.32 -4.91 -40.78
CA ALA A 283 52.14 -6.29 -41.17
C ALA A 283 53.48 -7.00 -41.01
N ALA A 284 53.66 -7.67 -39.87
CA ALA A 284 54.70 -8.66 -39.71
C ALA A 284 54.33 -9.80 -40.66
N GLU A 285 55.21 -10.04 -41.63
CA GLU A 285 55.11 -11.13 -42.58
C GLU A 285 54.88 -12.46 -41.83
N PRO A 286 54.00 -13.34 -42.32
CA PRO A 286 53.81 -14.65 -41.73
C PRO A 286 55.12 -15.43 -41.85
N VAL A 287 55.76 -15.70 -40.70
CA VAL A 287 56.86 -16.67 -40.61
C VAL A 287 56.26 -18.05 -40.85
N ASP A 288 56.65 -18.65 -41.97
CA ASP A 288 56.28 -19.99 -42.40
C ASP A 288 56.95 -21.04 -41.49
N GLU A 289 56.27 -21.39 -40.40
CA GLU A 289 56.71 -22.44 -39.45
C GLU A 289 56.43 -23.87 -39.95
N SER A 290 56.13 -24.07 -41.24
CA SER A 290 55.87 -25.42 -41.77
C SER A 290 57.13 -26.29 -41.96
N ASP A 291 58.34 -25.76 -41.76
CA ASP A 291 59.59 -26.46 -42.12
C ASP A 291 60.34 -27.17 -40.97
N ASN A 292 59.87 -27.07 -39.71
CA ASN A 292 60.61 -27.60 -38.55
C ASN A 292 60.02 -28.85 -37.87
N LEU A 293 58.94 -29.44 -38.39
CA LEU A 293 58.31 -30.61 -37.77
C LEU A 293 58.76 -31.99 -38.30
N TRP A 294 59.64 -32.07 -39.30
CA TRP A 294 60.06 -33.35 -39.90
C TRP A 294 61.49 -33.83 -39.57
N ARG A 295 62.24 -33.15 -38.69
CA ARG A 295 63.65 -33.50 -38.42
C ARG A 295 63.96 -34.35 -37.18
N ASN A 296 63.00 -34.66 -36.32
CA ASN A 296 63.27 -35.42 -35.07
C ASN A 296 62.63 -36.83 -35.00
N GLN A 297 62.52 -37.56 -36.11
CA GLN A 297 62.08 -38.98 -36.12
C GLN A 297 63.07 -39.96 -36.76
N ARG A 298 64.38 -39.71 -36.67
CA ARG A 298 65.39 -40.76 -36.93
C ARG A 298 66.54 -40.64 -35.94
N GLU A 299 66.38 -41.31 -34.80
CA GLU A 299 67.43 -41.98 -34.02
C GLU A 299 66.77 -42.94 -33.03
#